data_AF-A0A7X7BYV1-F1
#
_entry.id   AF-A0A7X7BYV1-F1
#
_cell.length_a   1.000
_cell.length_b   1.000
_cell.length_c   1.000
_cell.angle_alpha   90.00
_cell.angle_beta   90.00
_cell.angle_gamma   90.00
#
_symmetry.space_group_name_H-M   'P 1'
#
loop_
_entity.id
_entity.type
_entity.pdbx_description
1 polymer ?
#
loop_
_entity_poly.entity_id
_entity_poly.type
_entity_poly.pdbx_seq_one_letter_code
_entity_poly.pdbx_strand_id
1 'polypeptide(L)'
;MSLSIFVLTVCYCGSSTNYEYPFQNPKLSVDKRVDNVISLLTPEEKIGLMMNGSISVERLGIPAYNWWSEACHGICTNGATVFPQAIGLAATFDQDMQYEIFSMVSDEAHAHWNITEHNQMDKTDATGGIWNQGLSFWCPNINIFRDPRWGRGQETYGEDPYLSGVMGGACVRGMQGDNEKYLKTHACAKHYAVH
;
A
#
# COMPACT_ATOMS: atom_id res chain seq x y z
N MET A 1 59.69 -1.37 -13.21
CA MET A 1 58.27 -1.26 -12.82
C MET A 1 57.86 -2.57 -12.16
N SER A 2 57.77 -2.61 -10.83
CA SER A 2 57.33 -3.78 -10.09
C SER A 2 55.82 -3.72 -9.95
N LEU A 3 55.10 -4.70 -10.47
CA LEU A 3 53.64 -4.76 -10.45
C LEU A 3 53.21 -5.59 -9.23
N SER A 4 52.86 -4.93 -8.13
CA SER A 4 52.31 -5.58 -6.94
C SER A 4 50.83 -5.89 -7.15
N ILE A 5 50.48 -7.18 -7.23
CA ILE A 5 49.09 -7.66 -7.28
C ILE A 5 48.54 -7.65 -5.85
N PHE A 6 47.59 -6.75 -5.58
CA PHE A 6 46.80 -6.76 -4.36
C PHE A 6 45.65 -7.76 -4.52
N VAL A 7 45.69 -8.88 -3.79
CA VAL A 7 44.56 -9.80 -3.68
C VAL A 7 43.64 -9.25 -2.60
N LEU A 8 42.48 -8.73 -3.02
CA LEU A 8 41.41 -8.31 -2.11
C LEU A 8 40.66 -9.56 -1.64
N THR A 9 40.94 -10.01 -0.42
CA THR A 9 40.13 -11.04 0.25
C THR A 9 38.82 -10.40 0.70
N VAL A 10 37.74 -10.69 -0.03
CA VAL A 10 36.38 -10.31 0.40
C VAL A 10 35.97 -11.21 1.56
N CYS A 11 36.09 -10.72 2.79
CA CYS A 11 35.50 -11.37 3.96
C CYS A 11 33.97 -11.28 3.86
N TYR A 12 33.32 -12.37 3.48
CA TYR A 12 31.87 -12.51 3.56
C TYR A 12 31.49 -12.65 5.04
N CYS A 13 31.12 -11.54 5.68
CA CYS A 13 30.49 -11.58 7.00
C CYS A 13 29.00 -11.93 6.81
N GLY A 14 28.69 -13.23 6.79
CA GLY A 14 27.32 -13.71 6.76
C GLY A 14 26.66 -13.48 8.12
N SER A 15 25.98 -12.35 8.28
CA SER A 15 25.09 -12.15 9.44
C SER A 15 23.93 -13.14 9.33
N SER A 16 23.93 -14.18 10.16
CA SER A 16 22.74 -15.02 10.32
C SER A 16 21.68 -14.20 11.06
N THR A 17 20.67 -13.73 10.35
CA THR A 17 19.50 -13.11 10.97
C THR A 17 18.79 -14.16 11.82
N ASN A 18 18.93 -14.07 13.14
CA ASN A 18 18.14 -14.87 14.07
C ASN A 18 16.73 -14.30 14.14
N TYR A 19 15.74 -15.12 13.82
CA TYR A 19 14.32 -14.80 13.97
C TYR A 19 13.84 -15.35 15.32
N GLU A 20 13.20 -14.51 16.13
CA GLU A 20 12.61 -14.92 17.41
C GLU A 20 11.36 -15.77 17.18
N TYR A 21 10.54 -15.38 16.19
CA TYR A 21 9.32 -16.07 15.82
C TYR A 21 9.32 -16.48 14.34
N PRO A 22 8.70 -17.61 13.97
CA PRO A 22 8.58 -18.05 12.58
C PRO A 22 8.01 -16.97 11.63
N PHE A 23 7.04 -16.16 12.06
CA PHE A 23 6.44 -15.13 11.20
C PHE A 23 7.42 -14.05 10.72
N GLN A 24 8.56 -13.89 11.42
CA GLN A 24 9.61 -12.94 11.05
C GLN A 24 10.51 -13.48 9.93
N ASN A 25 10.51 -14.79 9.66
CA ASN A 25 11.35 -15.42 8.65
C ASN A 25 10.73 -15.27 7.24
N PRO A 26 11.29 -14.45 6.34
CA PRO A 26 10.75 -14.22 5.00
C PRO A 26 10.93 -15.43 4.07
N LYS A 27 11.69 -16.46 4.46
CA LYS A 27 11.84 -17.70 3.69
C LYS A 27 10.66 -18.66 3.86
N LEU A 28 9.82 -18.47 4.88
CA LEU A 28 8.58 -19.24 5.04
C LEU A 28 7.47 -18.68 4.13
N SER A 29 6.48 -19.52 3.81
CA SER A 29 5.28 -19.08 3.08
C SER A 29 4.49 -18.06 3.89
N VAL A 30 3.72 -17.21 3.21
CA VAL A 30 2.85 -16.22 3.85
C VAL A 30 1.91 -16.90 4.84
N ASP A 31 1.24 -17.99 4.44
CA ASP A 31 0.31 -18.74 5.30
C ASP A 31 0.96 -19.20 6.61
N LYS A 32 2.16 -19.79 6.55
CA LYS A 32 2.87 -20.23 7.76
C LYS A 32 3.23 -19.07 8.69
N ARG A 33 3.53 -17.91 8.12
CA ARG A 33 3.85 -16.70 8.88
C ARG A 33 2.57 -16.12 9.51
N VAL A 34 1.47 -16.09 8.76
CA VAL A 34 0.15 -15.63 9.22
C VAL A 34 -0.37 -16.55 10.34
N ASP A 35 -0.38 -17.86 10.14
CA ASP A 35 -0.83 -18.82 11.15
C ASP A 35 -0.04 -18.69 12.45
N ASN A 36 1.29 -18.52 12.32
CA ASN A 36 2.14 -18.32 13.48
C ASN A 36 1.82 -17.02 14.23
N VAL A 37 1.74 -15.87 13.56
CA VAL A 37 1.43 -14.60 14.26
C VAL A 37 0.04 -14.63 14.89
N ILE A 38 -0.98 -15.17 14.20
CA ILE A 38 -2.35 -15.28 14.73
C ILE A 38 -2.42 -16.22 15.95
N SER A 39 -1.59 -17.27 15.98
CA SER A 39 -1.50 -18.20 17.13
C SER A 39 -0.84 -17.56 18.36
N LEU A 40 0.01 -16.56 18.16
CA LEU A 40 0.73 -15.88 19.23
C LEU A 40 -0.10 -14.76 19.86
N LEU A 41 -1.02 -14.13 19.12
CA LEU A 41 -1.81 -12.98 19.58
C LEU A 41 -2.87 -13.36 20.63
N THR A 42 -3.02 -12.53 21.67
CA THR A 42 -4.14 -12.62 22.62
C THR A 42 -5.45 -12.14 21.98
N PRO A 43 -6.63 -12.47 22.53
CA PRO A 43 -7.89 -11.91 22.06
C PRO A 43 -7.92 -10.36 22.04
N GLU A 44 -7.34 -9.71 23.05
CA GLU A 44 -7.29 -8.25 23.16
C GLU A 44 -6.43 -7.62 22.06
N GLU A 45 -5.26 -8.22 21.78
CA GLU A 45 -4.40 -7.75 20.69
C GLU A 45 -5.08 -7.95 19.33
N LYS A 46 -5.80 -9.07 19.13
CA LYS A 46 -6.59 -9.30 17.90
C LYS A 46 -7.64 -8.20 17.70
N ILE A 47 -8.37 -7.84 18.76
CA ILE A 47 -9.35 -6.75 18.71
C ILE A 47 -8.66 -5.42 18.36
N GLY A 48 -7.50 -5.14 18.95
CA GLY A 48 -6.73 -3.92 18.66
C GLY A 48 -6.19 -3.82 17.23
N LEU A 49 -6.10 -4.94 16.50
CA LEU A 49 -5.65 -5.01 15.10
C LEU A 49 -6.80 -5.02 14.07
N MET A 50 -8.07 -4.93 14.52
CA MET A 50 -9.24 -4.96 13.63
C MET A 50 -9.71 -3.58 13.14
N MET A 51 -9.12 -2.50 13.65
CA MET A 51 -9.42 -1.12 13.25
C MET A 51 -8.42 -0.63 12.19
N ASN A 52 -8.81 0.41 11.44
CA ASN A 52 -7.87 1.05 10.51
C ASN A 52 -6.63 1.54 11.25
N GLY A 53 -6.78 2.23 12.38
CA GLY A 53 -5.70 2.48 13.32
C GLY A 53 -5.44 1.22 14.17
N SER A 54 -4.58 0.34 13.67
CA SER A 54 -4.16 -0.87 14.38
C SER A 54 -3.11 -0.54 15.44
N ILE A 55 -3.27 -1.06 16.65
CA ILE A 55 -2.32 -0.86 17.76
C ILE A 55 -0.98 -1.56 17.49
N SER A 56 0.05 -1.20 18.26
CA SER A 56 1.28 -1.99 18.35
C SER A 56 1.08 -3.22 19.22
N VAL A 57 1.85 -4.27 18.93
CA VAL A 57 2.01 -5.45 19.79
C VAL A 57 3.48 -5.57 20.15
N GLU A 58 3.90 -4.81 21.17
CA GLU A 58 5.31 -4.62 21.53
C GLU A 58 6.04 -5.92 21.83
N ARG A 59 5.41 -6.88 22.54
CA ARG A 59 6.05 -8.17 22.87
C ARG A 59 6.38 -9.01 21.62
N LEU A 60 5.68 -8.77 20.51
CA LEU A 60 5.91 -9.45 19.24
C LEU A 60 6.72 -8.59 18.26
N GLY A 61 7.07 -7.35 18.65
CA GLY A 61 7.75 -6.39 17.79
C GLY A 61 6.89 -5.95 16.60
N ILE A 62 5.56 -5.99 16.71
CA ILE A 62 4.65 -5.53 15.65
C ILE A 62 4.35 -4.05 15.88
N PRO A 63 4.73 -3.14 14.97
CA PRO A 63 4.43 -1.73 15.11
C PRO A 63 2.94 -1.46 14.85
N ALA A 64 2.47 -0.31 15.33
CA ALA A 64 1.15 0.17 14.95
C ALA A 64 1.13 0.66 13.51
N TYR A 65 -0.04 0.55 12.89
CA TYR A 65 -0.21 0.82 11.47
C TYR A 65 -1.60 1.39 11.20
N ASN A 66 -1.70 2.46 10.40
CA ASN A 66 -2.97 2.94 9.87
C ASN A 66 -3.22 2.39 8.46
N TRP A 67 -4.27 1.59 8.32
CA TRP A 67 -4.72 1.04 7.04
C TRP A 67 -5.42 2.05 6.13
N TRP A 68 -5.78 3.22 6.64
CA TRP A 68 -6.46 4.28 5.89
C TRP A 68 -5.46 5.28 5.30
N SER A 69 -5.10 5.06 4.04
CA SER A 69 -4.50 6.07 3.16
C SER A 69 -5.32 6.21 1.87
N GLU A 70 -5.18 7.34 1.18
CA GLU A 70 -5.95 7.73 -0.01
C GLU A 70 -5.00 8.10 -1.14
N ALA A 71 -5.35 7.66 -2.36
CA ALA A 71 -4.52 7.85 -3.55
C ALA A 71 -5.32 8.04 -4.84
N CYS A 72 -6.55 8.60 -4.77
CA CYS A 72 -7.47 8.66 -5.92
C CYS A 72 -6.89 9.29 -7.20
N HIS A 73 -5.95 10.24 -7.05
CA HIS A 73 -5.26 10.89 -8.16
C HIS A 73 -3.87 11.43 -7.73
N GLY A 74 -3.12 10.59 -7.01
CA GLY A 74 -1.93 10.98 -6.25
C GLY A 74 -2.11 10.71 -4.76
N ILE A 75 -1.04 10.40 -4.04
CA ILE A 75 -1.11 10.19 -2.58
C ILE A 75 -1.49 11.50 -1.89
N CYS A 76 -2.39 11.45 -0.92
CA CYS A 76 -2.93 12.65 -0.27
C CYS A 76 -1.98 13.21 0.82
N THR A 77 -0.77 13.59 0.42
CA THR A 77 0.26 14.13 1.33
C THR A 77 0.95 15.35 0.74
N ASN A 78 1.53 16.18 1.61
CA ASN A 78 2.24 17.39 1.17
C ASN A 78 3.52 17.03 0.40
N GLY A 79 3.72 17.66 -0.75
CA GLY A 79 4.90 17.46 -1.59
C GLY A 79 4.79 16.32 -2.61
N ALA A 80 3.66 15.62 -2.65
CA ALA A 80 3.36 14.62 -3.68
C ALA A 80 2.72 15.24 -4.93
N THR A 81 2.78 14.49 -6.04
CA THR A 81 2.19 14.91 -7.31
C THR A 81 0.67 14.82 -7.26
N VAL A 82 -0.01 15.84 -7.80
CA VAL A 82 -1.47 15.86 -7.94
C VAL A 82 -1.82 15.71 -9.42
N PHE A 83 -2.37 14.56 -9.78
CA PHE A 83 -2.83 14.25 -11.14
C PHE A 83 -4.25 14.80 -11.38
N PRO A 84 -4.73 14.84 -12.64
CA PRO A 84 -6.14 15.04 -12.91
C PRO A 84 -7.00 14.03 -12.14
N GLN A 85 -8.17 14.46 -11.69
CA GLN A 85 -9.12 13.59 -11.00
C GLN A 85 -9.53 12.40 -11.91
N ALA A 86 -9.95 11.27 -11.32
CA ALA A 86 -10.29 10.04 -12.03
C ALA A 86 -11.18 10.24 -13.28
N ILE A 87 -12.20 11.10 -13.21
CA ILE A 87 -13.06 11.39 -14.37
C ILE A 87 -12.31 12.06 -15.52
N GLY A 88 -11.31 12.89 -15.22
CA GLY A 88 -10.44 13.51 -16.21
C GLY A 88 -9.44 12.52 -16.80
N LEU A 89 -8.91 11.60 -15.98
CA LEU A 89 -8.07 10.50 -16.46
C LEU A 89 -8.86 9.55 -17.36
N ALA A 90 -10.11 9.23 -17.01
CA ALA A 90 -11.00 8.39 -17.82
C ALA A 90 -11.26 8.97 -19.22
N ALA A 91 -11.34 10.30 -19.34
CA ALA A 91 -11.56 10.97 -20.62
C ALA A 91 -10.41 10.80 -21.62
N THR A 92 -9.27 10.25 -21.22
CA THR A 92 -8.16 9.89 -22.12
C THR A 92 -8.38 8.57 -22.86
N PHE A 93 -9.21 7.68 -22.30
CA PHE A 93 -9.37 6.29 -22.76
C PHE A 93 -8.04 5.52 -22.88
N ASP A 94 -7.02 5.91 -22.10
CA ASP A 94 -5.67 5.35 -22.13
C ASP A 94 -5.37 4.57 -20.84
N GLN A 95 -5.54 3.24 -20.91
CA GLN A 95 -5.28 2.36 -19.78
C GLN A 95 -3.78 2.23 -19.46
N ASP A 96 -2.90 2.44 -20.44
CA ASP A 96 -1.46 2.29 -20.26
C ASP A 96 -0.94 3.53 -19.53
N MET A 97 -1.39 4.72 -19.93
CA MET A 97 -1.15 5.96 -19.18
C MET A 97 -1.68 5.88 -17.75
N GLN A 98 -2.88 5.30 -17.55
CA GLN A 98 -3.43 5.06 -16.21
C GLN A 98 -2.52 4.16 -15.37
N TYR A 99 -2.00 3.07 -15.94
CA TYR A 99 -1.04 2.20 -15.26
C TYR A 99 0.23 2.95 -14.87
N GLU A 100 0.82 3.70 -15.79
CA GLU A 100 2.05 4.47 -15.55
C GLU A 100 1.88 5.52 -14.45
N ILE A 101 0.76 6.27 -14.48
CA ILE A 101 0.43 7.24 -13.42
C ILE A 101 0.41 6.55 -12.07
N PHE A 102 -0.31 5.43 -11.94
CA PHE A 102 -0.43 4.75 -10.65
C PHE A 102 0.85 3.99 -10.23
N SER A 103 1.73 3.66 -11.18
CA SER A 103 3.10 3.22 -10.89
C SER A 103 3.93 4.35 -10.24
N MET A 104 3.81 5.58 -10.75
CA MET A 104 4.45 6.76 -10.14
C MET A 104 3.86 7.07 -8.75
N VAL A 105 2.53 6.99 -8.61
CA VAL A 105 1.85 7.19 -7.31
C VAL A 105 2.36 6.19 -6.27
N SER A 106 2.56 4.93 -6.64
CA SER A 106 3.10 3.92 -5.72
C SER A 106 4.60 4.13 -5.42
N ASP A 107 5.38 4.70 -6.33
CA ASP A 107 6.76 5.13 -6.02
C ASP A 107 6.80 6.25 -4.99
N GLU A 108 5.96 7.28 -5.16
CA GLU A 108 5.83 8.37 -4.18
C GLU A 108 5.37 7.83 -2.82
N ALA A 109 4.40 6.90 -2.81
CA ALA A 109 3.94 6.24 -1.59
C ALA A 109 5.09 5.57 -0.82
N HIS A 110 5.94 4.81 -1.52
CA HIS A 110 7.11 4.18 -0.90
C HIS A 110 8.16 5.18 -0.43
N ALA A 111 8.43 6.22 -1.22
CA ALA A 111 9.38 7.25 -0.84
C ALA A 111 8.93 7.92 0.47
N HIS A 112 7.63 8.25 0.57
CA HIS A 112 7.04 8.81 1.78
C HIS A 112 7.05 7.82 2.96
N TRP A 113 6.71 6.56 2.74
CA TRP A 113 6.77 5.53 3.79
C TRP A 113 8.18 5.39 4.36
N ASN A 114 9.21 5.35 3.51
CA ASN A 114 10.60 5.11 3.89
C ASN A 114 11.21 6.20 4.80
N ILE A 115 10.62 7.40 4.82
CA ILE A 115 11.06 8.49 5.70
C ILE A 115 10.31 8.55 7.04
N THR A 116 9.35 7.64 7.27
CA THR A 116 8.61 7.55 8.54
C THR A 116 9.29 6.60 9.52
N GLU A 117 8.81 6.60 10.77
CA GLU A 117 9.30 5.73 11.84
C GLU A 117 8.77 4.29 11.75
N HIS A 118 7.90 3.99 10.78
CA HIS A 118 7.21 2.70 10.62
C HIS A 118 6.45 2.24 11.88
N ASN A 119 6.08 3.18 12.74
CA ASN A 119 5.23 2.99 13.90
C ASN A 119 4.30 4.20 14.03
N GLN A 120 2.99 3.95 13.89
CA GLN A 120 1.98 5.00 13.80
C GLN A 120 1.12 5.10 15.07
N MET A 121 1.61 4.58 16.21
CA MET A 121 0.97 4.77 17.52
C MET A 121 0.77 6.26 17.81
N ASP A 122 -0.39 6.63 18.33
CA ASP A 122 -0.80 8.00 18.67
C ASP A 122 -0.87 8.99 17.51
N LYS A 123 -0.53 8.57 16.28
CA LYS A 123 -0.68 9.39 15.05
C LYS A 123 -2.09 9.28 14.46
N THR A 124 -2.93 8.46 15.06
CA THR A 124 -4.34 8.25 14.71
C THR A 124 -5.15 8.01 15.98
N ASP A 125 -6.24 8.74 16.19
CA ASP A 125 -7.22 8.37 17.20
C ASP A 125 -8.02 7.13 16.77
N ALA A 126 -8.86 6.56 17.65
CA ALA A 126 -9.69 5.39 17.32
C ALA A 126 -10.71 5.65 16.18
N THR A 127 -10.88 6.90 15.78
CA THR A 127 -11.65 7.37 14.62
C THR A 127 -10.75 7.74 13.42
N GLY A 128 -9.48 7.34 13.50
CA GLY A 128 -8.30 7.85 12.81
C GLY A 128 -8.59 8.42 11.43
N GLY A 129 -8.52 9.75 11.35
CA GLY A 129 -8.58 10.47 10.09
C GLY A 129 -7.53 10.00 9.09
N ILE A 130 -7.63 10.50 7.87
CA ILE A 130 -6.77 10.10 6.76
C ILE A 130 -5.30 10.38 7.13
N TRP A 131 -4.52 9.32 7.37
CA TRP A 131 -3.10 9.39 7.67
C TRP A 131 -2.36 8.76 6.50
N ASN A 132 -2.05 9.58 5.49
CA ASN A 132 -1.46 9.16 4.20
C ASN A 132 0.03 8.85 4.31
N GLN A 133 0.39 8.00 5.27
CA GLN A 133 1.74 7.52 5.47
C GLN A 133 1.83 6.00 5.35
N GLY A 134 0.71 5.27 5.28
CA GLY A 134 0.73 3.82 5.05
C GLY A 134 1.04 3.44 3.61
N LEU A 135 1.15 2.14 3.37
CA LEU A 135 1.28 1.52 2.04
C LEU A 135 -0.02 0.85 1.57
N SER A 136 -1.13 1.12 2.24
CA SER A 136 -2.47 0.59 1.91
C SER A 136 -3.41 1.74 1.58
N PHE A 137 -4.00 1.70 0.39
CA PHE A 137 -4.77 2.81 -0.15
C PHE A 137 -6.19 2.40 -0.48
N TRP A 138 -7.15 3.21 -0.04
CA TRP A 138 -8.57 3.10 -0.40
C TRP A 138 -8.79 3.68 -1.80
N CYS A 139 -8.18 3.05 -2.80
CA CYS A 139 -8.17 3.47 -4.19
C CYS A 139 -8.02 2.21 -5.06
N PRO A 140 -8.67 2.12 -6.24
CA PRO A 140 -9.51 3.14 -6.90
C PRO A 140 -10.98 3.13 -6.50
N ASN A 141 -11.68 4.25 -6.76
CA ASN A 141 -13.14 4.30 -6.76
C ASN A 141 -13.66 3.83 -8.13
N ILE A 142 -14.24 2.64 -8.17
CA ILE A 142 -14.76 1.96 -9.37
C ILE A 142 -16.29 1.90 -9.39
N ASN A 143 -16.95 2.74 -8.59
CA ASN A 143 -18.40 2.90 -8.71
C ASN A 143 -18.76 3.55 -10.06
N ILE A 144 -20.02 3.37 -10.45
CA ILE A 144 -20.54 3.89 -11.71
C ILE A 144 -21.19 5.25 -11.45
N PHE A 145 -20.80 6.28 -12.20
CA PHE A 145 -21.41 7.61 -12.14
C PHE A 145 -22.80 7.64 -12.78
N ARG A 146 -23.73 6.88 -12.20
CA ARG A 146 -25.06 6.59 -12.72
C ARG A 146 -26.00 7.79 -12.71
N ASP A 147 -25.87 8.63 -11.70
CA ASP A 147 -26.67 9.85 -11.55
C ASP A 147 -25.72 11.05 -11.56
N PRO A 148 -25.83 11.97 -12.53
CA PRO A 148 -24.90 13.08 -12.66
C PRO A 148 -24.93 14.06 -11.48
N ARG A 149 -25.92 13.95 -10.57
CA ARG A 149 -26.01 14.75 -9.34
C ARG A 149 -25.15 14.18 -8.20
N TRP A 150 -24.61 12.97 -8.36
CA TRP A 150 -23.80 12.35 -7.33
C TRP A 150 -22.50 13.14 -7.11
N GLY A 151 -22.37 13.76 -5.93
CA GLY A 151 -21.26 14.68 -5.62
C GLY A 151 -19.87 14.04 -5.60
N ARG A 152 -19.77 12.70 -5.63
CA ARG A 152 -18.50 11.96 -5.74
C ARG A 152 -18.28 11.33 -7.12
N GLY A 153 -19.15 11.58 -8.08
CA GLY A 153 -19.02 11.04 -9.43
C GLY A 153 -17.71 11.45 -10.12
N GLN A 154 -17.16 12.61 -9.78
CA GLN A 154 -15.83 13.05 -10.24
C GLN A 154 -14.71 12.07 -9.85
N GLU A 155 -14.83 11.34 -8.73
CA GLU A 155 -13.84 10.36 -8.27
C GLU A 155 -13.90 9.03 -9.03
N THR A 156 -14.84 8.86 -9.96
CA THR A 156 -15.02 7.62 -10.73
C THR A 156 -14.47 7.74 -12.14
N TYR A 157 -14.48 6.61 -12.87
CA TYR A 157 -14.14 6.56 -14.29
C TYR A 157 -15.35 6.78 -15.23
N GLY A 158 -16.44 7.36 -14.72
CA GLY A 158 -17.63 7.69 -15.49
C GLY A 158 -18.78 6.69 -15.32
N GLU A 159 -19.71 6.69 -16.27
CA GLU A 159 -20.95 5.91 -16.21
C GLU A 159 -20.84 4.51 -16.84
N ASP A 160 -19.76 4.22 -17.57
CA ASP A 160 -19.58 2.96 -18.29
C ASP A 160 -18.87 1.90 -17.44
N PRO A 161 -19.49 0.73 -17.19
CA PRO A 161 -18.87 -0.35 -16.42
C PRO A 161 -17.60 -0.92 -17.05
N TYR A 162 -17.53 -0.98 -18.39
CA TYR A 162 -16.38 -1.53 -19.08
C TYR A 162 -15.15 -0.64 -18.90
N LEU A 163 -15.28 0.66 -19.19
CA LEU A 163 -14.24 1.66 -18.97
C LEU A 163 -13.81 1.67 -17.50
N SER A 164 -14.76 1.61 -16.57
CA SER A 164 -14.46 1.58 -15.13
C SER A 164 -13.66 0.34 -14.72
N GLY A 165 -13.98 -0.82 -15.28
CA GLY A 165 -13.21 -2.06 -15.08
C GLY A 165 -11.79 -1.98 -15.66
N VAL A 166 -11.65 -1.43 -16.86
CA VAL A 166 -10.35 -1.27 -17.55
C VAL A 166 -9.45 -0.29 -16.77
N MET A 167 -9.94 0.91 -16.49
CA MET A 167 -9.17 1.96 -15.80
C MET A 167 -8.88 1.60 -14.35
N GLY A 168 -9.86 1.00 -13.66
CA GLY A 168 -9.68 0.49 -12.30
C GLY A 168 -8.65 -0.63 -12.23
N GLY A 169 -8.69 -1.58 -13.17
CA GLY A 169 -7.70 -2.65 -13.26
C GLY A 169 -6.28 -2.14 -13.52
N ALA A 170 -6.13 -1.13 -14.40
CA ALA A 170 -4.85 -0.48 -14.65
C ALA A 170 -4.30 0.23 -13.40
N CYS A 171 -5.15 0.96 -12.68
CA CYS A 171 -4.80 1.58 -11.39
C CYS A 171 -4.31 0.53 -10.36
N VAL A 172 -5.06 -0.56 -10.18
CA VAL A 172 -4.69 -1.63 -9.23
C VAL A 172 -3.32 -2.22 -9.58
N ARG A 173 -3.06 -2.51 -10.86
CA ARG A 173 -1.75 -3.03 -11.29
C ARG A 173 -0.62 -2.03 -11.06
N GLY A 174 -0.80 -0.76 -11.39
CA GLY A 174 0.20 0.28 -11.16
C GLY A 174 0.51 0.48 -9.68
N MET A 175 -0.50 0.41 -8.82
CA MET A 175 -0.34 0.51 -7.36
C MET A 175 0.38 -0.71 -6.77
N GLN A 176 -0.01 -1.91 -7.19
CA GLN A 176 0.48 -3.16 -6.58
C GLN A 176 1.83 -3.63 -7.09
N GLY A 177 2.27 -3.13 -8.25
CA GLY A 177 3.50 -3.59 -8.90
C GLY A 177 3.37 -5.00 -9.49
N ASP A 178 4.49 -5.53 -9.97
CA ASP A 178 4.59 -6.76 -10.75
C ASP A 178 5.38 -7.88 -10.05
N ASN A 179 5.80 -7.67 -8.81
CA ASN A 179 6.56 -8.67 -8.06
C ASN A 179 5.66 -9.82 -7.59
N GLU A 180 6.06 -11.05 -7.87
CA GLU A 180 5.28 -12.27 -7.57
C GLU A 180 5.01 -12.49 -6.07
N LYS A 181 5.84 -11.91 -5.19
CA LYS A 181 5.82 -12.19 -3.75
C LYS A 181 5.40 -10.98 -2.90
N TYR A 182 5.81 -9.78 -3.29
CA TYR A 182 5.62 -8.57 -2.50
C TYR A 182 4.84 -7.54 -3.29
N LEU A 183 3.73 -7.08 -2.73
CA LEU A 183 3.07 -5.90 -3.26
C LEU A 183 3.98 -4.69 -3.05
N LYS A 184 3.99 -3.79 -4.03
CA LYS A 184 4.53 -2.44 -3.88
C LYS A 184 3.65 -1.69 -2.87
N THR A 185 2.43 -1.36 -3.24
CA THR A 185 1.39 -0.90 -2.31
C THR A 185 0.17 -1.81 -2.38
N HIS A 186 -0.74 -1.71 -1.41
CA HIS A 186 -2.00 -2.45 -1.41
C HIS A 186 -3.14 -1.54 -1.90
N ALA A 187 -3.73 -1.86 -3.06
CA ALA A 187 -4.91 -1.17 -3.56
C ALA A 187 -6.21 -1.76 -2.96
N CYS A 188 -7.24 -0.94 -2.82
CA CYS A 188 -8.54 -1.35 -2.31
C CYS A 188 -9.64 -0.73 -3.18
N ALA A 189 -10.15 -1.54 -4.11
CA ALA A 189 -11.26 -1.14 -4.97
C ALA A 189 -12.50 -0.84 -4.13
N LYS A 190 -13.06 0.37 -4.29
CA LYS A 190 -14.19 0.86 -3.51
C LYS A 190 -15.29 1.43 -4.40
N HIS A 191 -16.53 1.56 -3.94
CA HIS A 191 -17.09 1.13 -2.65
C HIS A 191 -18.06 -0.02 -2.94
N TYR A 192 -17.69 -1.25 -2.58
CA TYR A 192 -18.47 -2.45 -2.90
C TYR A 192 -19.69 -2.56 -1.96
N ALA A 193 -20.93 -2.40 -2.44
CA ALA A 193 -21.36 -2.06 -3.80
C ALA A 193 -22.49 -1.02 -3.79
N VAL A 194 -22.82 -0.47 -4.97
CA VAL A 194 -23.99 0.41 -5.19
C VAL A 194 -23.96 1.69 -4.33
N HIS A 195 -22.76 2.21 -4.05
CA HIS A 195 -22.57 3.55 -3.49
C HIS A 195 -22.98 4.65 -4.47
#